data_AF-A0A3N5MA78-F1
#
_entry.id   AF-A0A3N5MA78-F1
#
_cell.length_a   1.000
_cell.length_b   1.000
_cell.length_c   1.000
_cell.angle_alpha   90.00
_cell.angle_beta   90.00
_cell.angle_gamma   90.00
#
_symmetry.space_group_name_H-M   'P 1'
#
loop_
_entity.id
_entity.type
_entity.pdbx_description
1 polymer ?
#
loop_
_entity_poly.entity_id
_entity_poly.type
_entity_poly.pdbx_seq_one_letter_code
_entity_poly.pdbx_strand_id
1 'polypeptide(L)' 'IDPAVYYGNPEMDLAFIDYFHPVPEDVFMGYQELMPIDPGFNERRDLWRVPACLAVVTVEGAGHLDKLINAIRKYL' A
#
# COMPACT_ATOMS: atom_id res chain seq x y z
N ILE A 1 7.86 16.98 -1.26
CA ILE A 1 7.73 15.70 -2.02
C ILE A 1 9.01 14.94 -1.76
N ASP A 2 8.92 13.64 -1.48
CA ASP A 2 10.00 12.86 -0.89
C ASP A 2 9.98 11.45 -1.50
N PRO A 3 10.51 11.27 -2.72
CA PRO A 3 10.35 10.01 -3.45
C PRO A 3 11.34 8.95 -2.97
N ALA A 4 10.88 7.70 -2.89
CA ALA A 4 11.72 6.52 -2.69
C ALA A 4 11.70 5.66 -3.98
N VAL A 5 12.37 6.15 -5.03
CA VAL A 5 12.26 5.59 -6.39
C VAL A 5 13.03 4.27 -6.52
N TYR A 6 12.40 3.27 -7.12
CA TYR A 6 13.02 2.02 -7.57
C TYR A 6 12.19 1.38 -8.68
N TYR A 7 12.76 0.39 -9.38
CA TYR A 7 12.01 -0.46 -10.28
C TYR A 7 11.28 -1.55 -9.48
N GLY A 8 9.95 -1.49 -9.45
CA GLY A 8 9.10 -2.39 -8.66
C GLY A 8 7.77 -2.69 -9.33
N ASN A 9 6.90 -3.43 -8.63
CA ASN A 9 5.54 -3.67 -9.07
C ASN A 9 4.70 -2.38 -8.88
N PRO A 10 3.97 -1.90 -9.89
CA PRO A 10 3.19 -0.66 -9.79
C PRO A 10 2.07 -0.70 -8.73
N GLU A 11 1.61 -1.89 -8.34
CA GLU A 11 0.64 -2.06 -7.25
C GLU A 11 1.15 -1.54 -5.91
N MET A 12 2.47 -1.43 -5.75
CA MET A 12 3.08 -0.89 -4.54
C MET A 12 2.72 0.58 -4.33
N ASP A 13 2.82 1.38 -5.39
CA ASP A 13 2.42 2.79 -5.35
C ASP A 13 0.90 2.90 -5.18
N LEU A 14 0.11 2.12 -5.92
CA LEU A 14 -1.36 2.07 -5.79
C LEU A 14 -1.85 1.67 -4.38
N ALA A 15 -1.10 0.81 -3.69
CA ALA A 15 -1.40 0.43 -2.32
C ALA A 15 -1.10 1.57 -1.32
N PHE A 16 -0.21 2.50 -1.68
CA PHE A 16 0.24 3.59 -0.82
C PHE A 16 -0.54 4.89 -1.04
N ILE A 17 -1.13 5.12 -2.22
CA ILE A 17 -1.75 6.43 -2.55
C ILE A 17 -2.82 6.86 -1.56
N ASP A 18 -3.51 5.91 -0.93
CA ASP A 18 -4.56 6.17 0.06
C ASP A 18 -4.25 5.60 1.46
N TYR A 19 -2.98 5.23 1.71
CA TYR A 19 -2.59 4.54 2.94
C TYR A 19 -2.82 5.37 4.21
N PHE A 20 -2.68 6.69 4.09
CA PHE A 20 -2.92 7.64 5.18
C PHE A 20 -4.31 8.27 5.11
N HIS A 21 -4.78 8.62 3.92
CA HIS A 21 -6.07 9.24 3.69
C HIS A 21 -6.69 8.72 2.39
N PRO A 22 -8.01 8.48 2.34
CA PRO A 22 -8.68 8.11 1.10
C PRO A 22 -8.41 9.11 -0.02
N VAL A 23 -8.24 8.60 -1.24
CA VAL A 23 -8.23 9.41 -2.46
C VAL A 23 -9.59 9.29 -3.17
N PRO A 24 -9.96 10.27 -4.02
CA PRO A 24 -11.15 10.14 -4.88
C PRO A 24 -11.08 8.87 -5.75
N GLU A 25 -12.23 8.25 -6.01
CA GLU A 25 -12.34 7.05 -6.85
C GLU A 25 -11.80 7.29 -8.27
N ASP A 26 -11.97 8.51 -8.79
CA ASP A 26 -11.45 8.96 -10.08
C ASP A 26 -9.95 8.71 -10.26
N VAL A 27 -9.16 8.65 -9.17
CA VAL A 27 -7.73 8.36 -9.23
C VAL A 27 -7.47 6.93 -9.72
N PHE A 28 -8.22 5.95 -9.20
CA PHE A 28 -8.13 4.56 -9.66
C PHE A 28 -8.74 4.37 -11.03
N MET A 29 -9.88 5.02 -11.31
CA MET A 29 -10.53 4.97 -12.62
C MET A 29 -9.60 5.49 -13.72
N GLY A 30 -9.03 6.68 -13.54
CA GLY A 30 -8.10 7.27 -14.51
C GLY A 30 -6.83 6.45 -14.70
N TYR A 31 -6.35 5.76 -13.66
CA TYR A 31 -5.24 4.80 -13.80
C TYR A 31 -5.65 3.59 -14.66
N GLN A 32 -6.83 3.01 -14.39
CA GLN A 32 -7.35 1.84 -15.11
C GLN A 32 -7.64 2.11 -16.60
N GLU A 33 -7.90 3.37 -16.99
CA GLU A 33 -8.00 3.77 -18.40
C GLU A 33 -6.69 3.57 -19.17
N LEU A 34 -5.54 3.64 -18.49
CA LEU A 34 -4.21 3.51 -19.10
C LEU A 34 -3.59 2.12 -18.90
N MET A 35 -3.77 1.54 -17.71
CA MET A 35 -3.18 0.23 -17.38
C MET A 35 -4.12 -0.58 -16.48
N PRO A 36 -4.38 -1.87 -16.80
CA PRO A 36 -5.24 -2.70 -15.96
C PRO A 36 -4.63 -2.87 -14.56
N ILE A 37 -5.47 -2.74 -13.55
CA ILE A 37 -5.18 -3.22 -12.19
C ILE A 37 -5.65 -4.67 -12.13
N ASP A 38 -4.76 -5.58 -11.73
CA ASP A 38 -5.11 -6.99 -11.69
C ASP A 38 -6.23 -7.24 -10.65
N PRO A 39 -7.26 -8.05 -10.96
CA PRO A 39 -8.44 -8.22 -10.12
C PRO A 39 -8.15 -8.65 -8.69
N GLY A 40 -7.05 -9.38 -8.45
CA GLY A 40 -6.65 -9.81 -7.11
C GLY A 40 -5.94 -8.74 -6.29
N PHE A 41 -5.80 -7.51 -6.82
CA PHE A 41 -5.06 -6.42 -6.18
C PHE A 41 -5.65 -6.10 -4.81
N ASN A 42 -6.98 -6.04 -4.70
CA ASN A 42 -7.66 -5.71 -3.45
C ASN A 42 -7.32 -6.71 -2.33
N GLU A 43 -7.22 -8.00 -2.67
CA GLU A 43 -6.90 -9.09 -1.74
C GLU A 43 -5.44 -9.03 -1.28
N ARG A 44 -4.51 -8.65 -2.17
CA ARG A 44 -3.07 -8.53 -1.85
C ARG A 44 -2.63 -7.11 -1.49
N ARG A 45 -3.54 -6.15 -1.42
CA ARG A 45 -3.23 -4.74 -1.16
C ARG A 45 -2.53 -4.51 0.16
N ASP A 46 -2.97 -5.21 1.20
CA ASP A 46 -2.36 -5.11 2.53
C ASP A 46 -0.97 -5.76 2.58
N LEU A 47 -0.70 -6.76 1.74
CA LEU A 47 0.65 -7.31 1.56
C LEU A 47 1.61 -6.25 1.03
N TRP A 48 1.18 -5.47 0.02
CA TRP A 48 1.99 -4.38 -0.50
C TRP A 48 2.28 -3.28 0.53
N ARG A 49 1.42 -3.11 1.54
CA ARG A 49 1.56 -2.15 2.65
C ARG A 49 2.52 -2.57 3.75
N VAL A 50 2.94 -3.84 3.80
CA VAL A 50 3.84 -4.36 4.85
C VAL A 50 5.15 -3.56 4.97
N PRO A 51 5.86 -3.21 3.88
CA PRO A 51 7.09 -2.42 3.98
C PRO A 51 6.87 -1.02 4.58
N ALA A 52 5.75 -0.36 4.24
CA ALA A 52 5.41 0.93 4.87
C ALA A 52 5.11 0.77 6.36
N CYS A 53 4.34 -0.25 6.75
CA CYS A 53 4.07 -0.54 8.16
C CYS A 53 5.38 -0.79 8.94
N LEU A 54 6.32 -1.55 8.36
CA LEU A 54 7.65 -1.79 8.97
C LEU A 54 8.47 -0.50 9.11
N ALA A 55 8.46 0.35 8.08
CA ALA A 55 9.16 1.64 8.13
C ALA A 55 8.57 2.54 9.24
N VAL A 56 7.24 2.62 9.34
CA VAL A 56 6.56 3.37 10.40
C VAL A 56 6.90 2.82 11.79
N VAL A 57 6.85 1.50 11.99
CA VAL A 57 7.27 0.89 13.28
C VAL A 57 8.73 1.21 13.61
N THR A 58 9.60 1.22 12.61
CA THR A 58 11.03 1.51 12.80
C THR A 58 11.28 2.97 13.22
N VAL A 59 10.51 3.90 12.66
CA VAL A 59 10.70 5.35 12.89
C VAL A 59 9.89 5.85 14.09
N GLU A 60 8.63 5.41 14.22
CA GLU A 60 7.66 5.90 15.21
C GLU A 60 7.51 4.96 16.42
N GLY A 61 8.02 3.72 16.32
CA GLY A 61 8.08 2.77 17.42
C GLY A 61 6.88 1.83 17.54
N ALA A 62 6.78 1.18 18.70
CA ALA A 62 5.91 0.02 18.93
C ALA A 62 4.40 0.30 18.82
N GLY A 63 3.97 1.57 18.87
CA GLY A 63 2.55 1.96 18.74
C GLY A 63 1.90 1.53 17.42
N HIS A 64 2.69 1.19 16.40
CA HIS A 64 2.21 0.79 15.07
C HIS A 64 2.29 -0.72 14.82
N LEU A 65 2.74 -1.52 15.80
CA LEU A 65 2.88 -2.97 15.65
C LEU A 65 1.55 -3.66 15.33
N ASP A 66 0.45 -3.22 15.93
CA ASP A 66 -0.87 -3.81 15.67
C ASP A 66 -1.28 -3.65 14.21
N LYS A 67 -0.96 -2.51 13.58
CA LYS A 67 -1.23 -2.28 12.14
C LYS A 67 -0.44 -3.25 11.28
N LEU A 68 0.83 -3.47 11.60
CA LEU A 68 1.69 -4.43 10.90
C LEU A 68 1.19 -5.88 11.07
N ILE A 69 0.91 -6.29 12.31
CA ILE A 69 0.45 -7.64 12.63
C ILE A 69 -0.87 -7.94 11.92
N ASN A 70 -1.82 -7.01 11.94
CA ASN A 70 -3.11 -7.19 11.28
C ASN A 70 -2.98 -7.28 9.76
N ALA A 71 -2.03 -6.56 9.15
CA ALA A 71 -1.75 -6.68 7.71
C ALA A 71 -1.20 -8.07 7.36
N ILE A 72 -0.27 -8.61 8.16
CA ILE A 72 0.38 -9.91 7.89
C ILE A 72 -0.55 -11.09 8.19
N ARG A 73 -1.35 -11.03 9.26
CA ARG A 73 -2.25 -12.13 9.67
C ARG A 73 -3.23 -12.57 8.59
N LYS A 74 -3.53 -11.73 7.61
CA LYS A 74 -4.41 -12.08 6.47
C LYS A 74 -3.80 -13.11 5.53
N TYR A 75 -2.50 -13.36 5.61
CA TYR A 75 -1.73 -14.18 4.67
C TYR A 75 -1.02 -15.38 5.33
N LEU A 76 -1.33 -15.67 6.60
CA LEU A 76 -0.86 -16.84 7.35
C LEU A 76 -2.00 -17.84 7.53
#